data_AF-A0A965KU47-F1
#
_entry.id   AF-A0A965KU47-F1
#
_cell.length_a   1.000
_cell.length_b   1.000
_cell.length_c   1.000
_cell.angle_alpha   90.00
_cell.angle_beta   90.00
_cell.angle_gamma   90.00
#
_symmetry.space_group_name_H-M   'P 1'
#
loop_
_entity.id
_entity.type
_entity.pdbx_description
1 polymer ?
#
loop_
_entity_poly.entity_id
_entity_poly.type
_entity_poly.pdbx_seq_one_letter_code
_entity_poly.pdbx_strand_id
1 'polypeptide(L)'
;MDKGYGQTVYSSQFNAPIANMGATTANLLRLLQSVDNIGWNTHQESGRVDLRALTRMANGSPDIFKTRTHKPAIKTAVQLMVDCSGSMNGIEIRTAQSISIQLAKIFARTNCAWAITGFQGSDRVVDIHANPLNKGISIDKSMVTLIPFKEWGESLTQAAPKLGYMHDMVCGGTPDYASAYLGLQSLLQRKEQKRILFMLTDSAGFNVEHMQYIESIAKKNNVKLVGIGIQARYIERCFVNSVNVMNVSELGERTFSKLLETVNKD
;
A
#
# COMPACT_ATOMS: atom_id res chain seq x y z
N MET A 1 7.44 -16.82 -19.32
CA MET A 1 8.27 -16.46 -18.16
C MET A 1 8.91 -17.73 -17.60
N ASP A 2 10.23 -17.80 -17.57
CA ASP A 2 10.97 -18.89 -16.91
C ASP A 2 10.91 -18.72 -15.39
N LYS A 3 10.14 -19.59 -14.71
CA LYS A 3 9.94 -19.52 -13.26
C LYS A 3 11.27 -19.55 -12.47
N GLY A 4 12.30 -20.24 -12.97
CA GLY A 4 13.61 -20.34 -12.30
C GLY A 4 14.35 -19.01 -12.24
N TYR A 5 14.36 -18.27 -13.36
CA TYR A 5 14.93 -16.93 -13.42
C TYR A 5 14.22 -15.96 -12.47
N GLY A 6 12.89 -15.87 -12.55
CA GLY A 6 12.10 -14.98 -11.68
C GLY A 6 12.32 -15.29 -10.19
N GLN A 7 12.36 -16.57 -9.81
CA GLN A 7 12.64 -16.98 -8.44
C GLN A 7 14.04 -16.55 -7.97
N THR A 8 15.04 -16.63 -8.84
CA THR A 8 16.42 -16.21 -8.54
C THR A 8 16.49 -14.71 -8.28
N VAL A 9 15.91 -13.89 -9.18
CA VAL A 9 15.86 -12.43 -9.02
C VAL A 9 15.14 -12.05 -7.73
N TYR A 10 13.97 -12.65 -7.47
CA TYR A 10 13.23 -12.43 -6.23
C TYR A 10 14.06 -12.75 -4.99
N SER A 11 14.71 -13.92 -4.97
CA SER A 11 15.46 -14.39 -3.80
C SER A 11 16.66 -13.50 -3.50
N SER A 12 17.31 -12.96 -4.53
CA SER A 12 18.42 -12.01 -4.37
C SER A 12 17.97 -10.73 -3.66
N GLN A 13 16.85 -10.15 -4.09
CA GLN A 13 16.30 -8.90 -3.51
C GLN A 13 15.66 -9.13 -2.14
N PHE A 14 15.02 -10.28 -1.91
CA PHE A 14 14.40 -10.63 -0.64
C PHE A 14 15.41 -10.81 0.50
N ASN A 15 16.59 -11.37 0.16
CA ASN A 15 17.66 -11.63 1.11
C ASN A 15 18.65 -10.47 1.25
N ALA A 16 18.60 -9.47 0.38
CA ALA A 16 19.44 -8.28 0.47
C ALA A 16 19.17 -7.54 1.81
N PRO A 17 20.19 -7.35 2.67
CA PRO A 17 20.04 -6.60 3.89
C PRO A 17 19.90 -5.12 3.58
N ILE A 18 19.00 -4.44 4.30
CA ILE A 18 18.87 -2.98 4.26
C ILE A 18 19.23 -2.45 5.65
N ALA A 19 20.21 -1.56 5.69
CA ALA A 19 20.64 -0.92 6.92
C ALA A 19 19.48 -0.17 7.58
N ASN A 20 19.45 -0.13 8.91
CA ASN A 20 18.52 0.69 9.70
C ASN A 20 17.01 0.43 9.51
N MET A 21 16.60 -0.69 8.90
CA MET A 21 15.18 -1.03 8.72
C MET A 21 14.36 -1.28 10.00
N GLY A 22 14.98 -1.32 11.17
CA GLY A 22 14.31 -1.67 12.44
C GLY A 22 13.14 -0.75 12.76
N ALA A 23 13.35 0.58 12.68
CA ALA A 23 12.33 1.58 12.96
C ALA A 23 11.19 1.55 11.93
N THR A 24 11.52 1.54 10.65
CA THR A 24 10.55 1.44 9.54
C THR A 24 9.70 0.18 9.66
N THR A 25 10.32 -0.96 9.93
CA THR A 25 9.62 -2.22 10.12
C THR A 25 8.67 -2.13 11.32
N ALA A 26 9.11 -1.59 12.45
CA ALA A 26 8.25 -1.44 13.63
C ALA A 26 7.05 -0.51 13.35
N ASN A 27 7.28 0.59 12.64
CA ASN A 27 6.23 1.54 12.27
C ASN A 27 5.25 0.94 11.26
N LEU A 28 5.73 0.21 10.26
CA LEU A 28 4.89 -0.48 9.28
C LEU A 28 4.08 -1.59 9.94
N LEU A 29 4.70 -2.39 10.82
CA LEU A 29 3.98 -3.40 11.61
C LEU A 29 2.88 -2.74 12.45
N ARG A 30 3.14 -1.63 13.13
CA ARG A 30 2.13 -0.89 13.91
C ARG A 30 1.01 -0.33 13.03
N LEU A 31 1.35 0.14 11.83
CA LEU A 31 0.37 0.63 10.85
C LEU A 31 -0.55 -0.50 10.38
N LEU A 32 -0.05 -1.73 10.25
CA LEU A 32 -0.79 -2.86 9.68
C LEU A 32 -1.45 -3.75 10.73
N GLN A 33 -0.92 -3.79 11.94
CA GLN A 33 -1.35 -4.71 13.00
C GLN A 33 -2.79 -4.46 13.41
N SER A 34 -3.53 -5.56 13.38
CA SER A 34 -4.85 -5.72 13.97
C SER A 34 -4.63 -6.16 15.41
N VAL A 35 -4.75 -5.24 16.38
CA VAL A 35 -4.58 -5.57 17.82
C VAL A 35 -5.95 -5.76 18.47
N ASP A 36 -6.19 -6.96 19.03
CA ASP A 36 -7.36 -7.22 19.87
C ASP A 36 -7.15 -6.55 21.22
N ASN A 37 -8.01 -5.60 21.56
CA ASN A 37 -7.92 -4.92 22.84
C ASN A 37 -8.80 -5.63 23.86
N ILE A 38 -8.16 -6.45 24.70
CA ILE A 38 -8.77 -7.06 25.87
C ILE A 38 -8.46 -6.18 27.07
N GLY A 39 -9.47 -5.45 27.54
CA GLY A 39 -9.38 -4.55 28.67
C GLY A 39 -10.23 -4.99 29.84
N TRP A 40 -10.12 -4.21 30.92
CA TRP A 40 -11.04 -4.24 32.03
C TRP A 40 -11.62 -2.84 32.21
N ASN A 41 -12.94 -2.69 32.10
CA ASN A 41 -13.60 -1.51 32.62
C ASN A 41 -13.70 -1.67 34.14
N THR A 42 -13.17 -0.71 34.88
CA THR A 42 -13.30 -0.62 36.34
C THR A 42 -14.46 0.33 36.69
N HIS A 43 -14.77 0.51 37.97
CA HIS A 43 -15.86 1.39 38.42
C HIS A 43 -17.21 0.98 37.81
N GLN A 44 -17.50 -0.32 37.85
CA GLN A 44 -18.75 -0.88 37.37
C GLN A 44 -19.61 -1.28 38.56
N GLU A 45 -20.93 -1.13 38.45
CA GLU A 45 -21.89 -1.54 39.48
C GLU A 45 -22.19 -3.05 39.45
N SER A 46 -21.70 -3.76 38.45
CA SER A 46 -21.84 -5.22 38.32
C SER A 46 -20.65 -5.85 37.59
N GLY A 47 -20.42 -7.15 37.78
CA GLY A 47 -19.34 -7.90 37.14
C GLY A 47 -18.48 -8.68 38.13
N ARG A 48 -17.18 -8.81 37.84
CA ARG A 48 -16.22 -9.42 38.78
C ARG A 48 -15.75 -8.37 39.75
N VAL A 49 -15.58 -8.72 41.02
CA VAL A 49 -15.06 -7.79 42.03
C VAL A 49 -13.67 -7.28 41.61
N ASP A 50 -13.48 -5.96 41.65
CA ASP A 50 -12.16 -5.36 41.45
C ASP A 50 -11.43 -5.26 42.79
N LEU A 51 -10.43 -6.11 43.00
CA LEU A 51 -9.61 -6.11 44.23
C LEU A 51 -8.86 -4.78 44.44
N ARG A 52 -8.75 -3.93 43.41
CA ARG A 52 -8.20 -2.57 43.56
C ARG A 52 -9.21 -1.57 44.15
N ALA A 53 -10.48 -1.93 44.23
CA ALA A 53 -11.56 -1.12 44.77
C ALA A 53 -11.83 -1.38 46.26
N LEU A 54 -11.01 -2.17 46.96
CA LEU A 54 -11.23 -2.58 48.37
C LEU A 54 -11.51 -1.40 49.31
N THR A 55 -10.77 -0.30 49.19
CA THR A 55 -10.99 0.90 50.00
C THR A 55 -12.36 1.54 49.74
N ARG A 56 -12.80 1.56 48.48
CA ARG A 56 -14.12 2.09 48.11
C ARG A 56 -15.25 1.15 48.54
N MET A 57 -15.00 -0.15 48.48
CA MET A 57 -15.91 -1.19 48.97
C MET A 57 -16.15 -1.05 50.48
N ALA A 58 -15.10 -0.81 51.25
CA ALA A 58 -15.22 -0.53 52.69
C ALA A 58 -16.05 0.73 52.97
N ASN A 59 -15.99 1.72 52.07
CA ASN A 59 -16.76 2.97 52.15
C ASN A 59 -18.16 2.87 51.50
N GLY A 60 -18.63 1.68 51.14
CA GLY A 60 -19.99 1.46 50.60
C GLY A 60 -20.22 1.93 49.17
N SER A 61 -19.18 2.15 48.37
CA SER A 61 -19.36 2.54 46.96
C SER A 61 -19.95 1.40 46.14
N PRO A 62 -20.95 1.66 45.26
CA PRO A 62 -21.58 0.61 44.45
C PRO A 62 -20.72 0.17 43.24
N ASP A 63 -19.76 0.99 42.82
CA ASP A 63 -18.92 0.82 41.62
C ASP A 63 -17.63 0.01 41.88
N ILE A 64 -17.77 -1.12 42.56
CA ILE A 64 -16.65 -1.96 43.02
C ILE A 64 -16.33 -3.13 42.08
N PHE A 65 -17.03 -3.23 40.96
CA PHE A 65 -16.85 -4.31 40.00
C PHE A 65 -16.03 -3.86 38.79
N LYS A 66 -15.51 -4.84 38.08
CA LYS A 66 -14.89 -4.72 36.78
C LYS A 66 -15.50 -5.71 35.80
N THR A 67 -15.63 -5.27 34.57
CA THR A 67 -16.12 -6.08 33.46
C THR A 67 -15.04 -6.21 32.40
N ARG A 68 -14.94 -7.40 31.80
CA ARG A 68 -13.99 -7.63 30.72
C ARG A 68 -14.52 -6.94 29.47
N THR A 69 -13.75 -6.04 28.88
CA THR A 69 -14.09 -5.41 27.61
C THR A 69 -13.31 -6.07 26.49
N HIS A 70 -14.01 -6.43 25.42
CA HIS A 70 -13.41 -6.99 24.21
C HIS A 70 -13.71 -6.05 23.05
N LYS A 71 -12.69 -5.35 22.56
CA LYS A 71 -12.79 -4.62 21.29
C LYS A 71 -12.12 -5.48 20.21
N PRO A 72 -12.88 -5.99 19.23
CA PRO A 72 -12.31 -6.81 18.16
C PRO A 72 -11.27 -6.02 17.39
N ALA A 73 -10.19 -6.68 17.02
CA ALA A 73 -9.10 -6.09 16.29
C ALA A 73 -9.55 -5.57 14.92
N ILE A 74 -9.07 -4.39 14.56
CA ILE A 74 -9.32 -3.76 13.26
C ILE A 74 -8.44 -4.45 12.22
N LYS A 75 -9.06 -5.18 11.30
CA LYS A 75 -8.33 -5.87 10.22
C LYS A 75 -7.90 -4.86 9.15
N THR A 76 -6.72 -5.09 8.59
CA THR A 76 -6.12 -4.22 7.58
C THR A 76 -6.07 -4.92 6.22
N ALA A 77 -6.45 -4.22 5.16
CA ALA A 77 -6.17 -4.59 3.77
C ALA A 77 -5.21 -3.60 3.13
N VAL A 78 -4.24 -4.10 2.35
CA VAL A 78 -3.22 -3.29 1.67
C VAL A 78 -3.19 -3.62 0.18
N GLN A 79 -3.33 -2.61 -0.66
CA GLN A 79 -3.08 -2.74 -2.10
C GLN A 79 -1.81 -1.97 -2.44
N LEU A 80 -0.83 -2.64 -3.03
CA LEU A 80 0.37 -2.02 -3.57
C LEU A 80 0.22 -1.91 -5.09
N MET A 81 0.17 -0.68 -5.60
CA MET A 81 0.16 -0.39 -7.03
C MET A 81 1.57 0.00 -7.45
N VAL A 82 2.10 -0.64 -8.49
CA VAL A 82 3.44 -0.39 -9.02
C VAL A 82 3.35 0.07 -10.45
N ASP A 83 3.91 1.25 -10.73
CA ASP A 83 3.99 1.77 -12.09
C ASP A 83 4.96 0.92 -12.91
N CYS A 84 4.47 0.42 -14.04
CA CYS A 84 5.23 -0.31 -15.04
C CYS A 84 5.17 0.41 -16.40
N SER A 85 4.90 1.71 -16.42
CA SER A 85 4.97 2.52 -17.64
C SER A 85 6.40 2.67 -18.14
N GLY A 86 6.55 3.04 -19.41
CA GLY A 86 7.84 3.15 -20.09
C GLY A 86 8.83 4.11 -19.44
N SER A 87 8.37 5.13 -18.68
CA SER A 87 9.27 6.03 -17.94
C SER A 87 9.97 5.33 -16.76
N MET A 88 9.40 4.22 -16.27
CA MET A 88 10.00 3.37 -15.24
C MET A 88 11.10 2.44 -15.81
N ASN A 89 11.41 2.51 -17.11
CA ASN A 89 12.37 1.61 -17.74
C ASN A 89 13.81 1.89 -17.28
N GLY A 90 14.38 0.97 -16.51
CA GLY A 90 15.77 1.06 -16.05
C GLY A 90 15.90 0.89 -14.56
N ILE A 91 16.50 1.88 -13.89
CA ILE A 91 16.79 1.83 -12.46
C ILE A 91 15.53 2.01 -11.62
N GLU A 92 14.54 2.71 -12.16
CA GLU A 92 13.26 3.03 -11.58
C GLU A 92 12.49 1.75 -11.26
N ILE A 93 12.17 0.92 -12.27
CA ILE A 93 11.45 -0.34 -12.03
C ILE A 93 12.25 -1.32 -11.16
N ARG A 94 13.59 -1.36 -11.28
CA ARG A 94 14.43 -2.22 -10.42
C ARG A 94 14.37 -1.80 -8.95
N THR A 95 14.33 -0.49 -8.71
CA THR A 95 14.15 0.08 -7.37
C THR A 95 12.75 -0.20 -6.84
N ALA A 96 11.73 0.04 -7.66
CA ALA A 96 10.32 -0.25 -7.33
C ALA A 96 10.11 -1.74 -7.01
N GLN A 97 10.74 -2.64 -7.77
CA GLN A 97 10.74 -4.07 -7.53
C GLN A 97 11.37 -4.43 -6.18
N SER A 98 12.56 -3.89 -5.91
CA SER A 98 13.26 -4.13 -4.65
C SER A 98 12.43 -3.65 -3.45
N ILE A 99 11.85 -2.45 -3.54
CA ILE A 99 10.96 -1.91 -2.51
C ILE A 99 9.72 -2.79 -2.35
N SER A 100 9.09 -3.19 -3.45
CA SER A 100 7.88 -4.04 -3.42
C SER A 100 8.13 -5.37 -2.73
N ILE A 101 9.28 -6.01 -2.99
CA ILE A 101 9.66 -7.27 -2.35
C ILE A 101 9.94 -7.07 -0.85
N GLN A 102 10.58 -5.96 -0.46
CA GLN A 102 10.87 -5.66 0.94
C GLN A 102 9.62 -5.32 1.73
N LEU A 103 8.67 -4.58 1.14
CA LEU A 103 7.35 -4.36 1.71
C LEU A 103 6.57 -5.68 1.83
N ALA A 104 6.59 -6.53 0.78
CA ALA A 104 5.97 -7.86 0.81
C ALA A 104 6.51 -8.74 1.95
N LYS A 105 7.82 -8.69 2.19
CA LYS A 105 8.48 -9.38 3.31
C LYS A 105 7.94 -8.91 4.67
N ILE A 106 7.66 -7.62 4.84
CA ILE A 106 7.08 -7.09 6.07
C ILE A 106 5.58 -7.43 6.17
N PHE A 107 4.83 -7.31 5.07
CA PHE A 107 3.41 -7.65 5.02
C PHE A 107 3.17 -9.13 5.38
N ALA A 108 4.03 -10.03 4.90
CA ALA A 108 3.98 -11.45 5.21
C ALA A 108 4.18 -11.78 6.71
N ARG A 109 4.71 -10.85 7.51
CA ARG A 109 4.86 -10.99 8.97
C ARG A 109 3.63 -10.48 9.74
N THR A 110 2.60 -10.01 9.04
CA THR A 110 1.36 -9.47 9.62
C THR A 110 0.16 -10.31 9.20
N ASN A 111 -0.95 -10.16 9.92
CA ASN A 111 -2.22 -10.79 9.56
C ASN A 111 -3.08 -9.91 8.64
N CYS A 112 -2.47 -9.01 7.86
CA CYS A 112 -3.20 -8.17 6.92
C CYS A 112 -3.51 -8.94 5.63
N ALA A 113 -4.62 -8.61 4.96
CA ALA A 113 -4.83 -9.02 3.58
C ALA A 113 -4.03 -8.07 2.68
N TRP A 114 -3.35 -8.58 1.64
CA TRP A 114 -2.60 -7.72 0.75
C TRP A 114 -2.44 -8.29 -0.67
N ALA A 115 -2.32 -7.38 -1.63
CA ALA A 115 -2.08 -7.67 -3.04
C ALA A 115 -1.05 -6.69 -3.63
N ILE A 116 -0.38 -7.11 -4.70
CA ILE A 116 0.58 -6.30 -5.46
C ILE A 116 0.19 -6.35 -6.93
N THR A 117 -0.04 -5.19 -7.52
CA THR A 117 -0.52 -5.06 -8.89
C THR A 117 0.30 -4.02 -9.62
N GLY A 118 0.92 -4.43 -10.73
CA GLY A 118 1.52 -3.51 -11.69
C GLY A 118 0.45 -2.80 -12.51
N PHE A 119 0.71 -1.59 -12.98
CA PHE A 119 -0.15 -0.91 -13.93
C PHE A 119 0.67 -0.28 -15.05
N GLN A 120 0.09 -0.26 -16.24
CA GLN A 120 0.66 0.40 -17.42
C GLN A 120 -0.45 0.72 -18.41
N GLY A 121 -0.17 1.62 -19.35
CA GLY A 121 -1.06 2.00 -20.44
C GLY A 121 -0.68 1.29 -21.72
N SER A 122 -1.66 0.94 -22.55
CA SER A 122 -1.37 0.47 -23.90
C SER A 122 -0.83 1.60 -24.78
N ASP A 123 0.23 1.35 -25.55
CA ASP A 123 0.70 2.21 -26.66
C ASP A 123 -0.22 2.18 -27.90
N ARG A 124 -1.45 1.68 -27.76
CA ARG A 124 -2.37 1.53 -28.89
C ARG A 124 -3.00 2.88 -29.20
N VAL A 125 -2.29 3.69 -29.98
CA VAL A 125 -2.91 4.75 -30.77
C VAL A 125 -3.87 4.06 -31.74
N VAL A 126 -5.17 4.27 -31.58
CA VAL A 126 -6.14 3.89 -32.61
C VAL A 126 -6.29 5.08 -33.53
N ASP A 127 -5.62 5.03 -34.68
CA ASP A 127 -5.88 6.00 -35.75
C ASP A 127 -7.27 5.74 -36.34
N ILE A 128 -8.26 6.49 -35.84
CA ILE A 128 -9.60 6.49 -36.46
C ILE A 128 -9.54 7.44 -37.65
N HIS A 129 -9.28 6.88 -38.83
CA HIS A 129 -9.45 7.60 -40.09
C HIS A 129 -10.95 7.76 -40.38
N ALA A 130 -11.56 8.79 -39.82
CA ALA A 130 -12.85 9.27 -40.32
C ALA A 130 -12.60 10.07 -41.61
N ASN A 131 -12.80 9.43 -42.76
CA ASN A 131 -12.85 10.01 -44.12
C ASN A 131 -11.47 10.30 -44.80
N PRO A 132 -11.28 10.04 -46.12
CA PRO A 132 -10.02 10.26 -46.84
C PRO A 132 -9.63 11.73 -47.07
N LEU A 133 -10.42 12.69 -46.58
CA LEU A 133 -10.26 14.12 -46.84
C LEU A 133 -10.10 14.87 -45.51
N ASN A 134 -8.86 14.91 -45.03
CA ASN A 134 -8.29 15.83 -44.03
C ASN A 134 -8.59 15.63 -42.52
N LYS A 135 -7.48 15.36 -41.82
CA LYS A 135 -7.20 15.29 -40.37
C LYS A 135 -7.80 14.08 -39.65
N GLY A 136 -7.06 12.98 -39.70
CA GLY A 136 -7.23 11.88 -38.75
C GLY A 136 -7.17 12.41 -37.32
N ILE A 137 -8.22 12.17 -36.56
CA ILE A 137 -8.23 12.39 -35.12
C ILE A 137 -7.63 11.11 -34.53
N SER A 138 -6.35 11.15 -34.16
CA SER A 138 -5.76 10.09 -33.33
C SER A 138 -6.35 10.22 -31.93
N ILE A 139 -7.21 9.27 -31.54
CA ILE A 139 -7.76 9.21 -30.19
C ILE A 139 -6.88 8.24 -29.40
N ASP A 140 -6.14 8.78 -28.43
CA ASP A 140 -5.44 7.96 -27.44
C ASP A 140 -6.49 7.30 -26.53
N LYS A 141 -6.81 6.03 -26.81
CA LYS A 141 -7.49 5.18 -25.84
C LYS A 141 -6.41 4.54 -24.99
N SER A 142 -5.92 5.27 -23.98
CA SER A 142 -5.04 4.72 -22.96
C SER A 142 -5.82 3.66 -22.15
N MET A 143 -5.81 2.40 -22.59
CA MET A 143 -6.39 1.31 -21.82
C MET A 143 -5.44 0.93 -20.69
N VAL A 144 -5.96 0.89 -19.46
CA VAL A 144 -5.20 0.40 -18.31
C VAL A 144 -5.01 -1.10 -18.44
N THR A 145 -3.76 -1.54 -18.37
CA THR A 145 -3.39 -2.94 -18.19
C THR A 145 -2.92 -3.14 -16.76
N LEU A 146 -3.59 -4.02 -16.02
CA LEU A 146 -3.20 -4.42 -14.67
C LEU A 146 -2.44 -5.75 -14.71
N ILE A 147 -1.36 -5.83 -13.95
CA ILE A 147 -0.43 -6.97 -13.92
C ILE A 147 -0.43 -7.55 -12.51
N PRO A 148 -1.11 -8.69 -12.25
CA PRO A 148 -1.24 -9.24 -10.91
C PRO A 148 0.05 -9.96 -10.46
N PHE A 149 1.00 -9.20 -9.92
CA PHE A 149 2.23 -9.77 -9.33
C PHE A 149 1.94 -10.63 -8.11
N LYS A 150 0.96 -10.23 -7.30
CA LYS A 150 0.42 -11.03 -6.22
C LYS A 150 -1.07 -10.73 -6.05
N GLU A 151 -1.90 -11.75 -6.11
CA GLU A 151 -3.34 -11.64 -5.89
C GLU A 151 -3.71 -11.76 -4.41
N TRP A 152 -4.92 -11.31 -4.07
CA TRP A 152 -5.49 -11.46 -2.74
C TRP A 152 -5.56 -12.94 -2.34
N GLY A 153 -4.95 -13.30 -1.22
CA GLY A 153 -4.95 -14.68 -0.72
C GLY A 153 -3.90 -15.61 -1.35
N GLU A 154 -3.22 -15.17 -2.42
CA GLU A 154 -2.07 -15.89 -2.97
C GLU A 154 -0.92 -15.92 -1.95
N SER A 155 -0.19 -17.02 -1.82
CA SER A 155 0.99 -17.03 -0.93
C SER A 155 2.16 -16.24 -1.52
N LEU A 156 3.07 -15.74 -0.68
CA LEU A 156 4.26 -15.05 -1.18
C LEU A 156 5.18 -15.99 -1.97
N THR A 157 5.23 -17.28 -1.62
CA THR A 157 5.99 -18.30 -2.37
C THR A 157 5.46 -18.47 -3.79
N GLN A 158 4.14 -18.46 -3.99
CA GLN A 158 3.53 -18.52 -5.33
C GLN A 158 3.78 -17.26 -6.15
N ALA A 159 3.75 -16.09 -5.50
CA ALA A 159 3.97 -14.80 -6.14
C ALA A 159 5.46 -14.51 -6.46
N ALA A 160 6.40 -15.19 -5.80
CA ALA A 160 7.83 -14.90 -5.88
C ALA A 160 8.37 -14.82 -7.33
N PRO A 161 8.10 -15.78 -8.23
CA PRO A 161 8.56 -15.67 -9.62
C PRO A 161 7.98 -14.44 -10.34
N LYS A 162 6.69 -14.13 -10.14
CA LYS A 162 6.04 -12.98 -10.77
C LYS A 162 6.65 -11.66 -10.30
N LEU A 163 6.91 -11.55 -8.99
CA LEU A 163 7.60 -10.40 -8.40
C LEU A 163 9.02 -10.24 -8.97
N GLY A 164 9.74 -11.35 -9.19
CA GLY A 164 11.06 -11.34 -9.84
C GLY A 164 11.06 -10.89 -11.30
N TYR A 165 9.93 -11.05 -11.99
CA TYR A 165 9.72 -10.60 -13.39
C TYR A 165 9.21 -9.16 -13.53
N MET A 166 9.00 -8.44 -12.43
CA MET A 166 8.42 -7.09 -12.47
C MET A 166 9.13 -6.13 -13.43
N HIS A 167 10.45 -6.18 -13.49
CA HIS A 167 11.24 -5.31 -14.37
C HIS A 167 11.07 -5.62 -15.87
N ASP A 168 10.65 -6.83 -16.23
CA ASP A 168 10.36 -7.22 -17.61
C ASP A 168 8.96 -6.78 -18.07
N MET A 169 8.14 -6.31 -17.14
CA MET A 169 6.74 -5.94 -17.42
C MET A 169 6.58 -4.48 -17.81
N VAL A 170 7.68 -3.72 -17.98
CA VAL A 170 7.63 -2.30 -18.32
C VAL A 170 7.16 -2.11 -19.77
N CYS A 171 6.10 -1.33 -19.98
CA CYS A 171 5.60 -0.99 -21.31
C CYS A 171 4.70 0.26 -21.28
N GLY A 172 4.68 0.97 -22.40
CA GLY A 172 3.72 2.02 -22.74
C GLY A 172 3.49 3.17 -21.77
N GLY A 173 2.30 3.75 -21.80
CA GLY A 173 1.97 4.99 -21.10
C GLY A 173 1.64 4.83 -19.61
N THR A 174 1.33 5.94 -18.96
CA THR A 174 1.05 6.02 -17.52
C THR A 174 -0.41 6.40 -17.25
N PRO A 175 -1.34 5.45 -17.11
CA PRO A 175 -2.74 5.75 -16.84
C PRO A 175 -2.95 6.02 -15.34
N ASP A 176 -2.39 7.11 -14.84
CA ASP A 176 -2.30 7.50 -13.43
C ASP A 176 -3.63 7.43 -12.67
N TYR A 177 -4.64 8.18 -13.12
CA TYR A 177 -5.93 8.32 -12.44
C TYR A 177 -6.69 7.02 -12.43
N ALA A 178 -6.77 6.37 -13.59
CA ALA A 178 -7.50 5.12 -13.75
C ALA A 178 -6.85 4.00 -12.93
N SER A 179 -5.52 3.94 -12.86
CA SER A 179 -4.80 2.95 -12.05
C SER A 179 -5.01 3.17 -10.56
N ALA A 180 -4.89 4.41 -10.09
CA ALA A 180 -5.14 4.74 -8.69
C ALA A 180 -6.59 4.47 -8.29
N TYR A 181 -7.54 4.80 -9.17
CA TYR A 181 -8.96 4.48 -8.98
C TYR A 181 -9.23 2.98 -8.92
N LEU A 182 -8.64 2.18 -9.82
CA LEU A 182 -8.81 0.71 -9.80
C LEU A 182 -8.18 0.08 -8.56
N GLY A 183 -7.03 0.58 -8.11
CA GLY A 183 -6.42 0.18 -6.83
C GLY A 183 -7.32 0.50 -5.64
N LEU A 184 -7.94 1.68 -5.64
CA LEU A 184 -8.94 2.07 -4.64
C LEU A 184 -10.17 1.15 -4.69
N GLN A 185 -10.73 0.88 -5.87
CA GLN A 185 -11.88 -0.02 -6.04
C GLN A 185 -11.59 -1.45 -5.54
N SER A 186 -10.39 -1.98 -5.83
CA SER A 186 -9.91 -3.27 -5.31
C SER A 186 -9.99 -3.31 -3.78
N LEU A 187 -9.59 -2.22 -3.10
CA LEU A 187 -9.70 -2.10 -1.64
C LEU A 187 -11.13 -1.94 -1.14
N LEU A 188 -12.00 -1.24 -1.86
CA LEU A 188 -13.39 -1.03 -1.42
C LEU A 188 -14.22 -2.32 -1.42
N GLN A 189 -13.83 -3.30 -2.24
CA GLN A 189 -14.43 -4.65 -2.24
C GLN A 189 -13.97 -5.50 -1.04
N ARG A 190 -12.99 -5.02 -0.25
CA ARG A 190 -12.45 -5.72 0.91
C ARG A 190 -13.32 -5.53 2.15
N LYS A 191 -13.43 -6.57 2.97
CA LYS A 191 -14.21 -6.58 4.23
C LYS A 191 -13.47 -5.93 5.41
N GLU A 192 -12.15 -5.79 5.27
CA GLU A 192 -11.25 -5.20 6.27
C GLU A 192 -11.57 -3.71 6.47
N GLN A 193 -11.64 -3.24 7.73
CA GLN A 193 -12.07 -1.86 8.00
C GLN A 193 -10.96 -0.83 7.75
N LYS A 194 -9.71 -1.19 8.03
CA LYS A 194 -8.54 -0.36 7.73
C LYS A 194 -8.03 -0.71 6.33
N ARG A 195 -7.93 0.28 5.45
CA ARG A 195 -7.52 0.07 4.05
C ARG A 195 -6.41 1.03 3.70
N ILE A 196 -5.34 0.52 3.08
CA ILE A 196 -4.17 1.31 2.70
C ILE A 196 -3.83 1.04 1.24
N LEU A 197 -3.76 2.10 0.44
CA LEU A 197 -3.32 2.08 -0.95
C LEU A 197 -1.92 2.67 -1.03
N PHE A 198 -0.95 1.88 -1.45
CA PHE A 198 0.39 2.38 -1.79
C PHE A 198 0.50 2.57 -3.30
N MET A 199 1.07 3.70 -3.74
CA MET A 199 1.38 3.99 -5.14
C MET A 199 2.90 4.15 -5.30
N LEU A 200 3.55 3.27 -6.07
CA LEU A 200 4.98 3.37 -6.42
C LEU A 200 5.10 3.80 -7.87
N THR A 201 5.71 4.96 -8.12
CA THR A 201 5.78 5.57 -9.46
C THR A 201 6.90 6.60 -9.50
N ASP A 202 7.45 6.88 -10.68
CA ASP A 202 8.33 8.03 -10.92
C ASP A 202 7.55 9.36 -11.05
N SER A 203 6.21 9.31 -10.98
CA SER A 203 5.26 10.42 -11.14
C SER A 203 5.33 11.13 -12.49
N ALA A 204 6.01 10.53 -13.49
CA ALA A 204 6.10 11.12 -14.81
C ALA A 204 4.71 11.18 -15.46
N GLY A 205 4.30 12.38 -15.86
CA GLY A 205 3.01 12.60 -16.53
C GLY A 205 1.78 12.58 -15.61
N PHE A 206 1.95 12.48 -14.29
CA PHE A 206 0.81 12.52 -13.37
C PHE A 206 0.13 13.90 -13.39
N ASN A 207 -1.20 13.90 -13.50
CA ASN A 207 -1.98 15.11 -13.32
C ASN A 207 -2.26 15.34 -11.83
N VAL A 208 -1.70 16.41 -11.28
CA VAL A 208 -1.78 16.76 -9.85
C VAL A 208 -3.23 16.89 -9.37
N GLU A 209 -4.09 17.57 -10.13
CA GLU A 209 -5.49 17.78 -9.74
C GLU A 209 -6.27 16.45 -9.72
N HIS A 210 -6.01 15.58 -10.69
CA HIS A 210 -6.61 14.25 -10.74
C HIS A 210 -6.16 13.38 -9.55
N MET A 211 -4.89 13.43 -9.17
CA MET A 211 -4.38 12.67 -8.03
C MET A 211 -4.94 13.17 -6.70
N GLN A 212 -5.02 14.49 -6.52
CA GLN A 212 -5.64 15.10 -5.35
C GLN A 212 -7.14 14.76 -5.27
N TYR A 213 -7.83 14.68 -6.41
CA TYR A 213 -9.21 14.24 -6.46
C TYR A 213 -9.36 12.77 -6.02
N ILE A 214 -8.51 11.86 -6.51
CA ILE A 214 -8.48 10.46 -6.04
C ILE A 214 -8.19 10.38 -4.54
N GLU A 215 -7.24 11.14 -4.02
CA GLU A 215 -6.94 11.19 -2.59
C GLU A 215 -8.16 11.65 -1.77
N SER A 216 -8.94 12.60 -2.30
CA SER A 216 -10.20 13.04 -1.68
C SER A 216 -11.24 11.92 -1.63
N ILE A 217 -11.35 11.09 -2.69
CA ILE A 217 -12.25 9.95 -2.73
C ILE A 217 -11.77 8.86 -1.77
N ALA A 218 -10.47 8.58 -1.73
CA ALA A 218 -9.87 7.63 -0.80
C ALA A 218 -10.17 8.03 0.66
N LYS A 219 -9.95 9.31 1.00
CA LYS A 219 -10.25 9.86 2.33
C LYS A 219 -11.73 9.72 2.71
N LYS A 220 -12.65 10.06 1.80
CA LYS A 220 -14.10 9.89 2.02
C LYS A 220 -14.49 8.43 2.29
N ASN A 221 -13.73 7.47 1.76
CA ASN A 221 -13.98 6.03 1.95
C ASN A 221 -13.08 5.39 3.02
N ASN A 222 -12.44 6.18 3.89
CA ASN A 222 -11.55 5.70 4.95
C ASN A 222 -10.40 4.81 4.42
N VAL A 223 -9.87 5.16 3.25
CA VAL A 223 -8.68 4.55 2.65
C VAL A 223 -7.52 5.52 2.78
N LYS A 224 -6.41 5.06 3.37
CA LYS A 224 -5.18 5.84 3.45
C LYS A 224 -4.37 5.63 2.18
N LEU A 225 -4.11 6.72 1.45
CA LEU A 225 -3.26 6.68 0.26
C LEU A 225 -1.84 7.09 0.66
N VAL A 226 -0.85 6.32 0.24
CA VAL A 226 0.57 6.58 0.47
C VAL A 226 1.34 6.57 -0.85
N GLY A 227 1.92 7.69 -1.24
CA GLY A 227 2.75 7.81 -2.44
C GLY A 227 4.22 7.54 -2.15
N ILE A 228 4.87 6.70 -2.95
CA ILE A 228 6.32 6.48 -2.91
C ILE A 228 6.87 6.83 -4.30
N GLY A 229 7.52 8.00 -4.38
CA GLY A 229 8.14 8.49 -5.60
C GLY A 229 9.45 7.76 -5.85
N ILE A 230 9.60 7.07 -6.97
CA ILE A 230 10.80 6.30 -7.32
C ILE A 230 11.67 7.14 -8.23
N GLN A 231 12.88 7.50 -7.81
CA GLN A 231 13.77 8.38 -8.57
C GLN A 231 13.09 9.72 -8.97
N ALA A 232 12.07 10.12 -8.22
CA ALA A 232 11.16 11.20 -8.54
C ALA A 232 11.42 12.45 -7.69
N ARG A 233 10.85 13.57 -8.13
CA ARG A 233 10.87 14.85 -7.38
C ARG A 233 9.49 15.44 -7.10
N TYR A 234 8.42 14.85 -7.63
CA TYR A 234 7.11 15.52 -7.69
C TYR A 234 5.96 14.74 -7.04
N ILE A 235 6.21 13.56 -6.46
CA ILE A 235 5.15 12.76 -5.81
C ILE A 235 4.45 13.52 -4.67
N GLU A 236 5.18 14.39 -3.99
CA GLU A 236 4.71 15.25 -2.89
C GLU A 236 3.68 16.29 -3.34
N ARG A 237 3.62 16.60 -4.64
CA ARG A 237 2.56 17.43 -5.21
C ARG A 237 1.27 16.64 -5.43
N CYS A 238 1.39 15.34 -5.67
CA CYS A 238 0.28 14.45 -6.02
C CYS A 238 -0.43 13.89 -4.78
N PHE A 239 0.31 13.58 -3.71
CA PHE A 239 -0.24 12.94 -2.51
C PHE A 239 0.31 13.58 -1.24
N VAL A 240 -0.58 13.85 -0.27
CA VAL A 240 -0.20 14.44 1.02
C VAL A 240 0.74 13.51 1.80
N ASN A 241 0.38 12.23 1.88
CA ASN A 241 1.19 11.23 2.52
C ASN A 241 2.14 10.61 1.50
N SER A 242 3.31 11.23 1.29
CA SER A 242 4.27 10.69 0.33
C SER A 242 5.74 10.94 0.69
N VAL A 243 6.62 10.23 0.01
CA VAL A 243 8.08 10.34 0.12
C VAL A 243 8.72 9.95 -1.20
N ASN A 244 9.76 10.70 -1.62
CA ASN A 244 10.61 10.30 -2.73
C ASN A 244 11.76 9.43 -2.21
N VAL A 245 12.11 8.39 -2.95
CA VAL A 245 13.23 7.50 -2.67
C VAL A 245 14.08 7.30 -3.93
N MET A 246 15.40 7.41 -3.80
CA MET A 246 16.30 7.13 -4.93
C MET A 246 16.65 5.65 -5.00
N ASN A 247 16.72 4.97 -3.85
CA ASN A 247 17.08 3.55 -3.82
C ASN A 247 16.42 2.84 -2.64
N VAL A 248 16.49 1.51 -2.64
CA VAL A 248 15.84 0.68 -1.61
C VAL A 248 16.40 0.91 -0.20
N SER A 249 17.63 1.41 -0.06
CA SER A 249 18.23 1.64 1.26
C SER A 249 17.55 2.78 2.03
N GLU A 250 16.91 3.70 1.32
CA GLU A 250 16.17 4.82 1.89
C GLU A 250 14.89 4.39 2.63
N LEU A 251 14.44 3.15 2.46
CA LEU A 251 13.40 2.58 3.33
C LEU A 251 13.86 2.51 4.79
N GLY A 252 15.17 2.39 5.04
CA GLY A 252 15.76 2.40 6.38
C GLY A 252 15.91 3.81 6.97
N GLU A 253 15.66 4.85 6.19
CA GLU A 253 15.86 6.22 6.62
C GLU A 253 14.71 6.76 7.48
N ARG A 254 15.04 7.78 8.26
CA ARG A 254 14.11 8.42 9.19
C ARG A 254 12.91 9.05 8.47
N THR A 255 13.10 9.56 7.25
CA THR A 255 12.04 10.19 6.45
C THR A 255 10.92 9.20 6.17
N PHE A 256 11.25 8.00 5.68
CA PHE A 256 10.27 6.95 5.43
C PHE A 256 9.59 6.48 6.73
N SER A 257 10.38 6.28 7.79
CA SER A 257 9.84 5.98 9.12
C SER A 257 8.84 7.04 9.61
N LYS A 258 9.11 8.32 9.34
CA LYS A 258 8.26 9.44 9.77
C LYS A 258 6.96 9.54 8.98
N LEU A 259 7.00 9.24 7.68
CA LEU A 259 5.80 9.10 6.85
C LEU A 259 4.85 8.08 7.47
N LEU A 260 5.35 6.89 7.81
CA LEU A 260 4.52 5.82 8.39
C LEU A 260 3.90 6.20 9.75
N GLU A 261 4.61 6.98 10.57
CA GLU A 261 4.04 7.52 11.82
C GLU A 261 2.87 8.47 11.56
N THR A 262 3.03 9.35 10.56
CA THR A 262 2.02 10.35 10.19
C THR A 262 0.77 9.66 9.66
N VAL A 263 0.95 8.73 8.72
CA VAL A 263 -0.13 7.88 8.19
C VAL A 263 -0.85 7.11 9.28
N ASN A 264 -0.20 6.76 10.40
CA ASN A 264 -0.88 6.04 11.48
C ASN A 264 -1.70 6.94 12.42
N LYS A 265 -1.42 8.25 12.47
CA LYS A 265 -2.11 9.22 13.34
C LYS A 265 -3.39 9.79 12.72
N ASP A 266 -3.41 9.92 11.39
CA ASP A 266 -4.57 10.36 10.61
C ASP A 266 -5.72 9.34 10.63
#